data_AF-A0A971AFC6-F1
#
_entry.id   AF-A0A971AFC6-F1
#
_cell.length_a   1.000
_cell.length_b   1.000
_cell.length_c   1.000
_cell.angle_alpha   90.00
_cell.angle_beta   90.00
_cell.angle_gamma   90.00
#
_symmetry.space_group_name_H-M   'P 1'
#
loop_
_entity.id
_entity.type
_entity.pdbx_description
1 polymer ?
#
loop_
_entity_poly.entity_id
_entity_poly.type
_entity_poly.pdbx_seq_one_letter_code
_entity_poly.pdbx_strand_id
1 'polypeptide(L)'
;MVVTHHVPCREGAHPDYDGLLTCAFVSDLMPLMAAHPIDLWIWGHTHANLDLRRVRLRMVSNQRGYPEERLPGPEFDPAKVVEVGR
;
A
#
# COMPACT_ATOMS: atom_id res chain seq x y z
N MET A 1 -11.63 -5.66 -5.70
CA MET A 1 -10.53 -5.61 -4.71
C MET A 1 -9.33 -6.38 -5.24
N VAL A 2 -8.12 -5.86 -5.03
CA VAL A 2 -6.85 -6.51 -5.39
C VAL A 2 -5.95 -6.56 -4.15
N VAL A 3 -5.20 -7.65 -3.99
CA VAL A 3 -4.22 -7.83 -2.91
C VAL A 3 -2.89 -8.23 -3.53
N THR A 4 -1.82 -7.51 -3.20
CA THR A 4 -0.46 -7.82 -3.64
C THR A 4 0.50 -7.82 -2.46
N HIS A 5 1.63 -8.51 -2.59
CA HIS A 5 2.70 -8.39 -1.58
C HIS A 5 3.45 -7.05 -1.77
N HIS A 6 4.02 -6.81 -2.96
CA HIS A 6 4.72 -5.57 -3.28
C HIS A 6 3.78 -4.39 -3.50
N VAL A 7 4.29 -3.18 -3.26
CA VAL A 7 3.56 -1.93 -3.47
C VAL A 7 3.29 -1.71 -4.97
N PRO A 8 2.05 -1.35 -5.36
CA PRO A 8 1.64 -1.32 -6.76
C PRO A 8 1.87 0.02 -7.49
N CYS A 9 2.42 1.01 -6.78
CA CYS A 9 2.82 2.30 -7.36
C CYS A 9 3.81 3.02 -6.43
N ARG A 10 4.54 4.01 -6.95
CA ARG A 10 5.60 4.71 -6.20
C ARG A 10 5.07 5.46 -4.97
N GLU A 11 3.83 5.93 -5.00
CA GLU A 11 3.23 6.70 -3.91
C GLU A 11 2.98 5.86 -2.64
N GLY A 12 2.89 4.54 -2.77
CA GLY A 12 2.74 3.64 -1.61
C GLY A 12 4.07 3.14 -1.03
N ALA A 13 5.22 3.60 -1.57
CA ALA A 13 6.54 3.21 -1.10
C ALA A 13 6.77 3.68 0.34
N HIS A 14 7.78 3.11 1.00
CA HIS A 14 8.17 3.57 2.34
C HIS A 14 8.65 5.04 2.26
N PRO A 15 8.09 5.97 3.05
CA PRO A 15 8.35 7.40 2.89
C PRO A 15 9.80 7.80 3.15
N ASP A 16 10.54 7.04 3.97
CA ASP A 16 11.94 7.33 4.28
C ASP A 16 12.92 6.73 3.25
N TYR A 17 12.43 5.99 2.24
CA TYR A 17 13.26 5.37 1.21
C TYR A 17 12.82 5.84 -0.19
N ASP A 18 13.49 6.86 -0.72
CA ASP A 18 13.15 7.51 -2.00
C ASP A 18 14.22 7.34 -3.10
N GLY A 19 15.35 6.70 -2.77
CA GLY A 19 16.49 6.49 -3.67
C GLY A 19 16.24 5.47 -4.78
N LEU A 20 17.23 5.29 -5.67
CA LEU A 20 17.14 4.40 -6.84
C LEU A 20 16.77 2.95 -6.50
N LEU A 21 17.18 2.46 -5.33
CA LEU A 21 16.85 1.11 -4.87
C LEU A 21 15.36 0.90 -4.63
N THR A 22 14.58 1.96 -4.42
CA THR A 22 13.12 1.89 -4.28
C THR A 22 12.47 1.21 -5.47
N CYS A 23 13.04 1.36 -6.68
CA CYS A 23 12.56 0.72 -7.89
C CYS A 23 12.60 -0.82 -7.85
N ALA A 24 13.44 -1.42 -6.98
CA ALA A 24 13.47 -2.87 -6.78
C ALA A 24 12.28 -3.38 -5.95
N PHE A 25 11.56 -2.49 -5.27
CA PHE A 25 10.50 -2.81 -4.32
C PHE A 25 9.11 -2.33 -4.74
N VAL A 26 9.04 -1.52 -5.82
CA VAL A 26 7.80 -0.97 -6.38
C VAL A 26 7.52 -1.63 -7.74
N SER A 27 6.31 -2.16 -7.91
CA SER A 27 5.80 -2.56 -9.22
C SER A 27 4.93 -1.44 -9.78
N ASP A 28 5.24 -0.89 -10.96
CA ASP A 28 4.37 0.11 -11.59
C ASP A 28 3.15 -0.55 -12.21
N LEU A 29 2.07 -0.66 -11.42
CA LEU A 29 0.79 -1.24 -11.82
C LEU A 29 -0.28 -0.17 -12.07
N MET A 30 0.12 1.10 -12.17
CA MET A 30 -0.77 2.21 -12.51
C MET A 30 -1.55 1.97 -13.82
N PRO A 31 -0.95 1.38 -14.89
CA PRO A 31 -1.70 1.06 -16.10
C PRO A 31 -2.84 0.05 -15.85
N LEU A 32 -2.62 -0.94 -14.99
CA LEU A 32 -3.63 -1.94 -14.63
C LEU A 32 -4.76 -1.31 -13.82
N MET A 33 -4.43 -0.41 -12.88
CA MET A 33 -5.41 0.35 -12.11
C MET A 33 -6.29 1.23 -13.00
N ALA A 34 -5.70 1.83 -14.04
CA ALA A 34 -6.45 2.66 -15.00
C ALA A 34 -7.36 1.83 -15.90
N ALA A 35 -6.94 0.62 -16.28
CA ALA A 35 -7.69 -0.26 -17.17
C ALA A 35 -8.93 -0.92 -16.52
N HIS A 36 -8.99 -0.98 -15.19
CA HIS A 36 -10.03 -1.73 -14.48
C HIS A 36 -10.75 -0.93 -13.38
N PRO A 37 -12.01 -1.28 -13.07
CA PRO A 37 -12.72 -0.76 -11.91
C PRO A 37 -12.26 -1.38 -10.60
N ILE A 38 -11.15 -0.86 -10.07
CA ILE A 38 -10.62 -1.25 -8.77
C ILE A 38 -10.99 -0.20 -7.73
N ASP A 39 -11.80 -0.60 -6.75
CA ASP A 39 -12.20 0.28 -5.63
C ASP A 39 -11.27 0.16 -4.43
N LEU A 40 -10.59 -0.99 -4.28
CA LEU A 40 -9.68 -1.27 -3.18
C LEU A 40 -8.44 -2.05 -3.63
N TRP A 41 -7.26 -1.57 -3.24
CA TRP A 41 -5.98 -2.26 -3.34
C TRP A 41 -5.31 -2.38 -1.97
N ILE A 42 -4.88 -3.57 -1.60
CA ILE A 42 -4.14 -3.83 -0.36
C ILE A 42 -2.72 -4.28 -0.70
N TRP A 43 -1.71 -3.74 -0.01
CA TRP A 43 -0.32 -4.16 -0.16
C TRP A 43 0.44 -4.29 1.17
N GLY A 44 1.62 -4.92 1.10
CA GLY A 44 2.55 -5.06 2.22
C GLY A 44 3.98 -4.72 1.81
N HIS A 45 4.94 -5.50 2.28
CA HIS A 45 6.38 -5.43 1.96
C HIS A 45 7.12 -4.17 2.43
N THR A 46 6.52 -2.99 2.34
CA THR A 46 7.21 -1.72 2.58
C THR A 46 7.43 -1.40 4.04
N HIS A 47 6.77 -2.09 4.98
CA HIS A 47 6.76 -1.75 6.40
C HIS A 47 6.31 -0.30 6.66
N ALA A 48 5.38 0.20 5.84
CA ALA A 48 4.72 1.49 6.01
C ALA A 48 3.20 1.33 5.89
N ASN A 49 2.47 1.86 6.86
CA ASN A 49 1.02 1.80 6.94
C ASN A 49 0.40 3.07 6.37
N LEU A 50 0.09 3.04 5.07
CA LEU A 50 -0.43 4.19 4.33
C LEU A 50 -1.88 3.93 3.92
N ASP A 51 -2.67 5.01 3.84
CA ASP A 51 -4.04 5.01 3.32
C ASP A 51 -4.14 6.12 2.27
N LEU A 52 -4.13 5.71 1.00
CA LEU A 52 -4.03 6.59 -0.15
C LEU A 52 -5.32 6.50 -0.98
N ARG A 53 -5.80 7.64 -1.48
CA ARG A 53 -7.01 7.71 -2.30
C ARG A 53 -6.70 8.30 -3.67
N ARG A 54 -7.16 7.64 -4.73
CA ARG A 54 -7.05 8.07 -6.13
C ARG A 54 -8.39 7.88 -6.83
N VAL A 55 -9.10 8.97 -7.12
CA VAL A 55 -10.43 8.91 -7.77
C VAL A 55 -11.35 7.94 -7.00
N ARG A 56 -11.66 6.75 -7.55
CA ARG A 56 -12.44 5.67 -6.90
C ARG A 56 -11.60 4.67 -6.12
N LEU A 57 -10.30 4.59 -6.39
CA LEU A 57 -9.40 3.60 -5.82
C LEU A 57 -8.94 4.06 -4.44
N ARG A 58 -9.22 3.26 -3.42
CA ARG A 58 -8.52 3.32 -2.14
C ARG A 58 -7.39 2.32 -2.16
N MET A 59 -6.19 2.73 -1.78
CA MET A 59 -5.08 1.84 -1.54
C MET A 59 -4.77 1.90 -0.05
N VAL A 60 -4.68 0.76 0.63
CA VAL A 60 -4.39 0.70 2.06
C VAL A 60 -3.40 -0.40 2.43
N SER A 61 -2.57 -0.15 3.44
CA SER A 61 -1.73 -1.17 4.07
C SER A 61 -1.98 -1.26 5.59
N ASN A 62 -1.63 -2.41 6.16
CA ASN A 62 -1.74 -2.74 7.58
C ASN A 62 -0.70 -3.83 7.92
N GLN A 63 0.53 -3.40 8.06
CA GLN A 63 1.73 -4.19 8.17
C GLN A 63 2.20 -4.20 9.62
N ARG A 64 2.59 -5.39 10.09
CA ARG A 64 3.10 -5.61 11.45
C ARG A 64 4.54 -5.15 11.63
N GLY A 65 5.36 -5.28 10.59
CA GLY A 65 6.80 -5.12 10.68
C GLY A 65 7.47 -6.11 11.63
N TYR A 66 8.69 -5.80 12.02
CA TYR A 66 9.49 -6.54 12.98
C TYR A 66 9.24 -6.08 14.43
N PRO A 67 9.60 -6.90 15.44
CA PRO A 67 9.64 -6.44 16.83
C PRO A 67 10.49 -5.17 16.95
N GLU A 68 10.00 -4.19 17.71
CA GLU A 68 10.66 -2.90 17.98
C GLU A 68 10.84 -1.98 16.76
N GLU A 69 10.42 -2.40 15.57
CA GLU A 69 10.40 -1.54 14.39
C GLU A 69 9.31 -0.48 14.53
N ARG A 70 9.67 0.77 14.25
CA ARG A 70 8.72 1.88 14.18
C ARG A 70 8.36 2.14 12.72
N LEU A 71 7.13 1.77 12.35
CA LEU A 71 6.64 1.92 10.98
C LEU A 71 6.03 3.33 10.78
N PRO A 72 6.16 3.92 9.58
CA PRO A 72 5.40 5.10 9.23
C PRO A 72 3.89 4.81 9.18
N GLY A 73 3.10 5.76 9.69
CA GLY A 73 1.63 5.67 9.72
C GLY A 73 1.07 5.00 10.97
N PRO A 74 -0.22 4.56 10.95
CA PRO A 74 -0.85 3.90 12.09
C PRO A 74 -0.18 2.56 12.43
N GLU A 75 -0.22 2.18 13.70
CA GLU A 75 0.23 0.85 14.13
C GLU A 75 -0.60 -0.27 13.49
N PHE A 76 -0.02 -1.47 13.45
CA PHE A 76 -0.73 -2.66 13.00
C PHE A 76 -1.96 -2.92 13.87
N ASP A 77 -3.11 -2.96 13.23
CA ASP A 77 -4.37 -3.31 13.87
C ASP A 77 -4.81 -4.71 13.39
N PRO A 78 -4.75 -5.75 14.24
CA PRO A 78 -5.19 -7.09 13.85
C PRO A 78 -6.71 -7.19 13.61
N ALA A 79 -7.48 -6.21 14.04
CA ALA A 79 -8.93 -6.11 13.86
C ALA A 79 -9.33 -5.09 12.77
N LYS A 80 -8.37 -4.58 11.97
CA LYS A 80 -8.64 -3.55 10.97
C LYS A 80 -9.69 -4.01 9.97
N VAL A 81 -10.79 -3.26 9.90
CA VAL A 81 -11.83 -3.42 8.88
C VAL A 81 -11.69 -2.32 7.84
N VAL A 82 -11.74 -2.71 6.56
CA VAL A 82 -11.72 -1.78 5.44
C VAL A 82 -13.02 -1.93 4.68
N GLU A 83 -13.89 -0.91 4.78
CA GLU A 83 -15.10 -0.85 3.97
C GLU A 83 -14.76 -0.53 2.52
N VAL A 84 -15.35 -1.31 1.61
CA VAL A 84 -15.26 -1.11 0.15
C VAL A 84 -16.52 -0.38 -0.30
N GLY A 85 -16.36 0.71 -1.05
CA GLY A 85 -17.48 1.45 -1.63
C GLY A 85 -18.35 0.57 -2.54
N ARG A 86 -19.63 0.93 -2.67
CA ARG A 86 -20.58 0.31 -3.62
C ARG A 86 -20.48 0.94 -5.00
#